data_AF-E1LCN2-F1
#
_entry.id   AF-E1LCN2-F1
#
_cell.length_a   1.000
_cell.length_b   1.000
_cell.length_c   1.000
_cell.angle_alpha   90.00
_cell.angle_beta   90.00
_cell.angle_gamma   90.00
#
_symmetry.space_group_name_H-M   'P 1'
#
loop_
_entity.id
_entity.type
_entity.pdbx_description
1 polymer ?
#
loop_
_entity_poly.entity_id
_entity_poly.type
_entity_poly.pdbx_seq_one_letter_code
_entity_poly.pdbx_strand_id
1 'polypeptide(L)'
;MIDMHEKKDIVENNKLLVESPLARQAKSIDVNSSESEHYDKPIVTEVKEAIKNKIDGLAREAEVANELEKQYPEEEGFQVISETYLRDKNGNIVKDPETGEARRVDFMVVKDGKVIDSIEVTSKTADKTEQSAKEERIRKSGGNYIRDNEGNLVEIPSTVHTRIERKD
;
A
#
# COMPACT_ATOMS: atom_id res chain seq x y z
N MET A 1 -11.59 -38.88 28.70
CA MET A 1 -11.56 -39.53 27.37
C MET A 1 -11.35 -38.41 26.38
N ILE A 2 -10.17 -38.33 25.78
CA ILE A 2 -9.80 -37.26 24.83
C ILE A 2 -10.30 -37.71 23.45
N ASP A 3 -11.04 -36.81 22.81
CA ASP A 3 -11.77 -37.03 21.56
C ASP A 3 -10.81 -37.33 20.39
N MET A 4 -11.15 -38.33 19.59
CA MET A 4 -10.30 -38.92 18.54
C MET A 4 -10.52 -38.30 17.15
N HIS A 5 -11.00 -37.05 17.07
CA HIS A 5 -11.43 -36.44 15.80
C HIS A 5 -10.34 -35.73 14.97
N GLU A 6 -9.12 -35.53 15.47
CA GLU A 6 -8.09 -34.75 14.74
C GLU A 6 -7.26 -35.54 13.70
N LYS A 7 -7.43 -36.86 13.57
CA LYS A 7 -6.54 -37.69 12.72
C LYS A 7 -7.01 -37.91 11.27
N LYS A 8 -8.24 -37.53 10.90
CA LYS A 8 -8.76 -37.77 9.54
C LYS A 8 -8.37 -36.67 8.55
N ASP A 9 -8.33 -35.40 8.97
CA ASP A 9 -8.11 -34.27 8.05
C ASP A 9 -6.67 -34.17 7.52
N ILE A 10 -5.68 -34.71 8.26
CA ILE A 10 -4.26 -34.70 7.85
C ILE A 10 -4.00 -35.68 6.68
N VAL A 11 -4.75 -36.79 6.62
CA VAL A 11 -4.52 -37.85 5.63
C VAL A 11 -5.13 -37.50 4.27
N GLU A 12 -6.28 -36.83 4.23
CA GLU A 12 -6.94 -36.39 2.99
C GLU A 12 -6.17 -35.28 2.27
N ASN A 13 -5.61 -34.32 3.02
CA ASN A 13 -4.81 -33.23 2.44
C ASN A 13 -3.51 -33.71 1.76
N ASN A 14 -2.89 -34.77 2.26
CA ASN A 14 -1.71 -35.36 1.63
C ASN A 14 -2.03 -36.00 0.28
N LYS A 15 -3.23 -36.54 0.08
CA LYS A 15 -3.60 -37.21 -1.17
C LYS A 15 -3.83 -36.20 -2.30
N LEU A 16 -4.46 -35.06 -1.97
CA LEU A 16 -4.69 -33.94 -2.90
C LEU A 16 -3.39 -33.28 -3.37
N LEU A 17 -2.40 -33.12 -2.47
CA LEU A 17 -1.08 -32.61 -2.82
C LEU A 17 -0.37 -33.49 -3.85
N VAL A 18 -0.43 -34.82 -3.67
CA VAL A 18 0.29 -35.81 -4.50
C VAL A 18 -0.31 -35.95 -5.91
N GLU A 19 -1.60 -35.63 -6.08
CA GLU A 19 -2.28 -35.70 -7.37
C GLU A 19 -2.23 -34.39 -8.18
N SER A 20 -1.75 -33.30 -7.58
CA SER A 20 -1.64 -32.03 -8.28
C SER A 20 -0.72 -32.12 -9.51
N PRO A 21 -1.03 -31.40 -10.61
CA PRO A 21 -0.16 -31.34 -11.78
C PRO A 21 1.28 -30.91 -11.43
N LEU A 22 1.41 -30.03 -10.43
CA LEU A 22 2.68 -29.53 -9.91
C LEU A 22 3.50 -30.64 -9.22
N ALA A 23 2.86 -31.46 -8.39
CA ALA A 23 3.52 -32.58 -7.72
C ALA A 23 3.96 -33.69 -8.69
N ARG A 24 3.23 -33.86 -9.80
CA ARG A 24 3.63 -34.79 -10.88
C ARG A 24 4.84 -34.27 -11.66
N GLN A 25 4.93 -32.96 -11.89
CA GLN A 25 6.12 -32.33 -12.49
C GLN A 25 7.35 -32.43 -11.57
N ALA A 26 7.18 -32.26 -10.25
CA ALA A 26 8.28 -32.37 -9.29
C ALA A 26 8.90 -33.78 -9.23
N LYS A 27 8.10 -34.83 -9.42
CA LYS A 27 8.58 -36.23 -9.44
C LYS A 27 9.44 -36.59 -10.64
N SER A 28 9.34 -35.85 -11.74
CA SER A 28 10.17 -36.04 -12.94
C SER A 28 11.50 -35.28 -12.90
N ILE A 29 11.79 -34.57 -11.81
CA ILE A 29 13.05 -33.86 -11.63
C ILE A 29 14.02 -34.80 -10.91
N ASP A 30 14.90 -35.45 -11.67
CA ASP A 30 16.08 -36.11 -11.10
C ASP A 30 17.03 -35.02 -10.59
N VAL A 31 16.95 -34.72 -9.29
CA VAL A 31 17.89 -33.79 -8.65
C VAL A 31 19.21 -34.54 -8.44
N ASN A 32 20.13 -34.40 -9.40
CA ASN A 32 21.53 -34.74 -9.17
C ASN A 32 22.04 -33.89 -8.01
N SER A 33 22.47 -34.53 -6.92
CA SER A 33 22.94 -33.87 -5.69
C SER A 33 24.24 -33.10 -5.84
N SER A 34 24.76 -32.95 -7.07
CA SER A 34 25.97 -32.18 -7.41
C SER A 34 25.68 -30.82 -8.04
N GLU A 35 24.42 -30.47 -8.32
CA GLU A 35 24.03 -29.14 -8.84
C GLU A 35 23.40 -28.22 -7.77
N SER A 36 23.38 -28.64 -6.51
CA SER A 36 22.86 -27.82 -5.41
C SER A 36 23.81 -26.69 -4.98
N GLU A 37 25.07 -26.70 -5.44
CA GLU A 37 26.04 -25.62 -5.14
C GLU A 37 25.87 -24.39 -6.04
N HIS A 38 24.96 -24.44 -7.02
CA HIS A 38 24.72 -23.35 -7.98
C HIS A 38 23.33 -22.72 -7.87
N TYR A 39 22.65 -22.82 -6.71
CA TYR A 39 21.48 -21.99 -6.46
C TYR A 39 21.90 -20.56 -6.11
N ASP A 40 21.56 -19.67 -7.03
CA ASP A 40 21.86 -18.25 -7.09
C ASP A 40 21.61 -17.49 -5.78
N LYS A 41 22.71 -17.07 -5.14
CA LYS A 41 22.75 -16.08 -4.04
C LYS A 41 22.05 -14.72 -4.31
N PRO A 42 21.81 -14.22 -5.55
CA PRO A 42 21.08 -12.95 -5.73
C PRO A 42 19.62 -12.97 -5.25
N ILE A 43 18.88 -14.07 -5.46
CA ILE A 43 17.42 -14.11 -5.23
C ILE A 43 17.05 -13.92 -3.75
N VAL A 44 17.82 -14.53 -2.84
CA VAL A 44 17.55 -14.44 -1.39
C VAL A 44 17.83 -13.04 -0.83
N THR A 45 18.75 -12.30 -1.44
CA THR A 45 19.17 -10.98 -0.96
C THR A 45 18.15 -9.92 -1.39
N GLU A 46 17.72 -9.93 -2.65
CA GLU A 46 16.72 -9.00 -3.17
C GLU A 46 15.38 -9.08 -2.42
N VAL A 47 14.93 -10.30 -2.10
CA VAL A 47 13.69 -10.50 -1.33
C VAL A 47 13.80 -9.91 0.09
N LYS A 48 14.96 -10.03 0.75
CA LYS A 48 15.17 -9.45 2.09
C LYS A 48 15.14 -7.94 2.06
N GLU A 49 15.76 -7.32 1.07
CA GLU A 49 15.78 -5.86 0.92
C GLU A 49 14.37 -5.31 0.64
N ALA A 50 13.59 -5.96 -0.23
CA ALA A 50 12.21 -5.59 -0.50
C ALA A 50 11.32 -5.68 0.76
N ILE A 51 11.48 -6.75 1.56
CA ILE A 51 10.77 -6.91 2.84
C ILE A 51 11.16 -5.80 3.81
N LYS A 52 12.46 -5.52 3.96
CA LYS A 52 12.94 -4.45 4.84
C LYS A 52 12.39 -3.09 4.42
N ASN A 53 12.44 -2.76 3.12
CA ASN A 53 11.90 -1.51 2.59
C ASN A 53 10.39 -1.36 2.88
N LYS A 54 9.65 -2.47 2.82
CA LYS A 54 8.22 -2.46 3.16
C LYS A 54 7.99 -2.26 4.66
N ILE A 55 8.74 -2.95 5.52
CA ILE A 55 8.67 -2.79 6.99
C ILE A 55 9.01 -1.36 7.38
N ASP A 56 10.12 -0.82 6.88
CA ASP A 56 10.57 0.53 7.14
C ASP A 56 9.55 1.56 6.60
N GLY A 57 8.92 1.27 5.45
CA GLY A 57 7.79 2.04 4.92
C GLY A 57 6.61 2.15 5.88
N LEU A 58 6.14 1.00 6.36
CA LEU A 58 5.02 0.95 7.30
C LEU A 58 5.36 1.63 8.63
N ALA A 59 6.59 1.50 9.10
CA ALA A 59 7.04 2.16 10.32
C ALA A 59 6.99 3.69 10.19
N ARG A 60 7.47 4.24 9.07
CA ARG A 60 7.42 5.69 8.79
C ARG A 60 5.98 6.20 8.68
N GLU A 61 5.11 5.47 7.98
CA GLU A 61 3.69 5.84 7.87
C GLU A 61 3.01 5.84 9.25
N ALA A 62 3.29 4.83 10.08
CA ALA A 62 2.75 4.77 11.44
C ALA A 62 3.28 5.90 12.33
N GLU A 63 4.56 6.25 12.23
CA GLU A 63 5.13 7.39 12.95
C GLU A 63 4.41 8.69 12.58
N VAL A 64 4.27 8.97 11.28
CA VAL A 64 3.61 10.18 10.78
C VAL A 64 2.13 10.20 11.16
N ALA A 65 1.43 9.07 11.09
CA ALA A 65 0.03 8.98 11.53
C ALA A 65 -0.12 9.43 12.99
N ASN A 66 0.72 8.91 13.89
CA ASN A 66 0.70 9.29 15.31
C ASN A 66 1.04 10.77 15.54
N GLU A 67 1.88 11.37 14.71
CA GLU A 67 2.20 12.80 14.78
C GLU A 67 1.02 13.65 14.29
N LEU A 68 0.38 13.25 13.19
CA LEU A 68 -0.79 13.92 12.64
C LEU A 68 -1.97 13.87 13.60
N GLU A 69 -2.24 12.74 14.25
CA GLU A 69 -3.30 12.62 15.26
C GLU A 69 -3.10 13.59 16.44
N LYS A 70 -1.86 13.85 16.85
CA LYS A 70 -1.55 14.82 17.91
C LYS A 70 -1.64 16.26 17.41
N GLN A 71 -1.25 16.51 16.17
CA GLN A 71 -1.27 17.84 15.55
C GLN A 71 -2.70 18.27 15.16
N TYR A 72 -3.52 17.31 14.79
CA TYR A 72 -4.88 17.48 14.28
C TYR A 72 -5.85 16.60 15.09
N PRO A 73 -6.10 16.95 16.36
CA PRO A 73 -6.93 16.15 17.26
C PRO A 73 -8.38 16.06 16.79
N GLU A 74 -8.97 14.87 16.84
CA GLU A 74 -10.34 14.62 16.40
C GLU A 74 -11.36 15.43 17.22
N GLU A 75 -11.10 15.62 18.52
CA GLU A 75 -11.94 16.42 19.41
C GLU A 75 -12.03 17.91 19.03
N GLU A 76 -11.09 18.41 18.23
CA GLU A 76 -11.11 19.77 17.66
C GLU A 76 -11.74 19.82 16.26
N GLY A 77 -12.37 18.72 15.82
CA GLY A 77 -13.09 18.61 14.55
C GLY A 77 -12.20 18.32 13.35
N PHE A 78 -10.99 17.81 13.57
CA PHE A 78 -10.12 17.34 12.48
C PHE A 78 -10.40 15.87 12.17
N GLN A 79 -10.14 15.48 10.92
CA GLN A 79 -10.06 14.08 10.53
C GLN A 79 -8.76 13.84 9.77
N VAL A 80 -8.01 12.83 10.19
CA VAL A 80 -6.85 12.33 9.46
C VAL A 80 -7.32 11.11 8.65
N ILE A 81 -7.23 11.21 7.33
CA ILE A 81 -7.66 10.17 6.39
C ILE A 81 -6.42 9.53 5.79
N SER A 82 -6.25 8.23 5.99
CA SER A 82 -5.15 7.47 5.42
C SER A 82 -5.50 6.91 4.03
N GLU A 83 -4.49 6.80 3.17
CA GLU A 83 -4.50 6.11 1.88
C GLU A 83 -5.73 6.40 0.99
N THR A 84 -5.96 7.65 0.62
CA THR A 84 -7.15 8.06 -0.15
C THR A 84 -6.86 8.36 -1.62
N TYR A 85 -7.79 7.99 -2.51
CA TYR A 85 -7.68 8.24 -3.96
C TYR A 85 -8.27 9.59 -4.34
N LEU A 86 -7.64 10.25 -5.30
CA LEU A 86 -8.19 11.46 -5.94
C LEU A 86 -9.41 11.13 -6.81
N ARG A 87 -10.46 11.92 -6.62
CA ARG A 87 -11.78 11.72 -7.22
C ARG A 87 -12.32 12.97 -7.89
N ASP A 88 -13.24 12.77 -8.82
CA ASP A 88 -14.03 13.85 -9.39
C ASP A 88 -15.19 14.25 -8.45
N LYS A 89 -15.90 15.31 -8.82
CA LYS A 89 -17.08 15.80 -8.10
C LYS A 89 -18.25 14.81 -8.00
N ASN A 90 -18.22 13.73 -8.79
CA ASN A 90 -19.21 12.65 -8.76
C ASN A 90 -18.71 11.46 -7.93
N GLY A 91 -17.47 11.51 -7.44
CA GLY A 91 -16.84 10.49 -6.61
C GLY A 91 -16.13 9.38 -7.38
N ASN A 92 -15.98 9.51 -8.71
CA ASN A 92 -15.21 8.56 -9.51
C ASN A 92 -13.71 8.80 -9.30
N ILE A 93 -12.92 7.72 -9.22
CA ILE A 93 -11.45 7.85 -9.17
C ILE A 93 -10.97 8.44 -10.50
N VAL A 94 -10.21 9.53 -10.41
CA VAL A 94 -9.63 10.17 -11.59
C VAL A 94 -8.25 9.56 -11.82
N LYS A 95 -8.01 9.21 -13.08
CA LYS A 95 -6.75 8.65 -13.55
C LYS A 95 -5.94 9.71 -14.27
N ASP A 96 -4.63 9.59 -14.19
CA ASP A 96 -3.71 10.39 -14.95
C ASP A 96 -3.93 10.14 -16.45
N PRO A 97 -4.21 11.17 -17.27
CA PRO A 97 -4.45 11.00 -18.69
C PRO A 97 -3.23 10.46 -19.47
N GLU A 98 -2.00 10.63 -18.94
CA GLU A 98 -0.80 10.15 -19.61
C GLU A 98 -0.53 8.66 -19.35
N THR A 99 -0.70 8.20 -18.11
CA THR A 99 -0.32 6.85 -17.69
C THR A 99 -1.53 5.91 -17.52
N GLY A 100 -2.74 6.44 -17.36
CA GLY A 100 -3.94 5.66 -17.03
C GLY A 100 -3.99 5.17 -15.57
N GLU A 101 -3.05 5.61 -14.73
CA GLU A 101 -2.94 5.21 -13.33
C GLU A 101 -3.68 6.19 -12.40
N ALA A 102 -4.19 5.68 -11.29
CA ALA A 102 -4.77 6.52 -10.24
C ALA A 102 -3.70 7.02 -9.27
N ARG A 103 -4.01 8.07 -8.52
CA ARG A 103 -3.17 8.58 -7.42
C ARG A 103 -3.85 8.34 -6.08
N ARG A 104 -3.17 7.58 -5.22
CA ARG A 104 -3.50 7.39 -3.81
C ARG A 104 -2.52 8.18 -2.96
N VAL A 105 -3.00 9.11 -2.14
CA VAL A 105 -2.17 9.93 -1.24
C VAL A 105 -2.18 9.31 0.15
N ASP A 106 -1.03 9.35 0.84
CA ASP A 106 -0.85 8.64 2.12
C ASP A 106 -1.71 9.23 3.23
N PHE A 107 -1.75 10.56 3.37
CA PHE A 107 -2.62 11.22 4.33
C PHE A 107 -3.26 12.49 3.78
N MET A 108 -4.53 12.71 4.13
CA MET A 108 -5.26 13.95 3.95
C MET A 108 -5.85 14.39 5.28
N VAL A 109 -5.77 15.68 5.59
CA VAL A 109 -6.38 16.23 6.82
C VAL A 109 -7.58 17.06 6.43
N VAL A 110 -8.74 16.73 6.99
CA VAL A 110 -10.01 17.43 6.76
C VAL A 110 -10.42 18.18 8.02
N LYS A 111 -10.94 19.40 7.82
CA LYS A 111 -11.62 20.17 8.86
C LYS A 111 -12.78 20.94 8.23
N ASP A 112 -13.93 20.96 8.91
CA ASP A 112 -15.13 21.67 8.46
C ASP A 112 -15.53 21.35 7.01
N GLY A 113 -15.42 20.08 6.63
CA GLY A 113 -15.79 19.60 5.29
C GLY A 113 -14.87 20.09 4.15
N LYS A 114 -13.61 20.43 4.46
CA LYS A 114 -12.58 20.79 3.48
C LYS A 114 -11.24 20.16 3.85
N VAL A 115 -10.45 19.79 2.84
CA VAL A 115 -9.05 19.39 3.07
C VAL A 115 -8.21 20.62 3.39
N ILE A 116 -7.35 20.52 4.40
CA ILE A 116 -6.44 21.59 4.85
C ILE A 116 -4.96 21.22 4.74
N ASP A 117 -4.63 19.93 4.71
CA ASP A 117 -3.26 19.42 4.54
C ASP A 117 -3.28 18.11 3.73
N SER A 118 -2.21 17.86 2.99
CA SER A 118 -2.04 16.67 2.14
C SER A 118 -0.59 16.22 2.24
N ILE A 119 -0.36 14.95 2.59
CA ILE A 119 0.96 14.48 2.98
C ILE A 119 1.30 13.18 2.24
N GLU A 120 2.50 13.12 1.69
CA GLU A 120 3.13 11.90 1.18
C GLU A 120 4.34 11.56 2.06
N VAL A 121 4.38 10.36 2.61
CA VAL A 121 5.45 9.89 3.50
C VAL A 121 6.49 9.13 2.69
N THR A 122 7.76 9.45 2.88
CA THR A 122 8.83 8.79 2.14
C THR A 122 10.16 8.77 2.88
N SER A 123 11.14 8.05 2.32
CA SER A 123 12.49 8.05 2.87
C SER A 123 13.22 9.35 2.55
N LYS A 124 14.30 9.65 3.29
CA LYS A 124 15.08 10.89 3.10
C LYS A 124 15.57 11.13 1.67
N THR A 125 15.80 10.07 0.89
CA THR A 125 16.47 10.15 -0.41
C THR A 125 15.57 9.81 -1.59
N ALA A 126 14.32 9.41 -1.37
CA ALA A 126 13.40 9.06 -2.45
C ALA A 126 13.06 10.29 -3.32
N ASP A 127 13.18 10.12 -4.64
CA ASP A 127 12.68 11.07 -5.62
C ASP A 127 11.17 10.90 -5.78
N LYS A 128 10.44 12.03 -5.75
CA LYS A 128 8.98 12.10 -5.83
C LYS A 128 8.51 13.06 -6.94
N THR A 129 9.40 13.45 -7.84
CA THR A 129 9.12 14.42 -8.91
C THR A 129 8.01 13.92 -9.83
N GLU A 130 8.12 12.69 -10.34
CA GLU A 130 7.12 12.12 -11.26
C GLU A 130 5.76 11.92 -10.60
N GLN A 131 5.76 11.54 -9.32
CA GLN A 131 4.52 11.34 -8.55
C GLN A 131 3.80 12.67 -8.31
N SER A 132 4.55 13.75 -8.07
CA SER A 132 4.00 15.11 -7.94
C SER A 132 3.43 15.61 -9.26
N ALA A 133 4.12 15.36 -10.39
CA ALA A 133 3.63 15.72 -11.72
C ALA A 133 2.36 14.94 -12.10
N LYS A 134 2.33 13.63 -11.80
CA LYS A 134 1.14 12.77 -11.98
C LYS A 134 -0.05 13.31 -11.22
N GLU A 135 0.16 13.70 -9.96
CA GLU A 135 -0.87 14.31 -9.14
C GLU A 135 -1.38 15.60 -9.77
N GLU A 136 -0.50 16.52 -10.17
CA GLU A 136 -0.89 17.77 -10.80
C GLU A 136 -1.77 17.56 -12.06
N ARG A 137 -1.44 16.58 -12.90
CA ARG A 137 -2.26 16.23 -14.08
C ARG A 137 -3.64 15.70 -13.69
N ILE A 138 -3.71 14.87 -12.65
CA ILE A 138 -4.98 14.37 -12.11
C ILE A 138 -5.84 15.52 -11.56
N ARG A 139 -5.23 16.43 -10.80
CA ARG A 139 -5.89 17.65 -10.26
C ARG A 139 -6.44 18.53 -11.39
N LYS A 140 -5.63 18.78 -12.43
CA LYS A 140 -6.05 19.50 -13.66
C LYS A 140 -7.19 18.83 -14.41
N SER A 141 -7.26 17.49 -14.35
CA SER A 141 -8.31 16.68 -14.97
C SER A 141 -9.59 16.56 -14.11
N GLY A 142 -9.66 17.28 -13.00
CA GLY A 142 -10.83 17.30 -12.12
C GLY A 142 -10.77 16.33 -10.94
N GLY A 143 -9.62 15.69 -10.67
CA GLY A 143 -9.35 14.85 -9.50
C GLY A 143 -9.20 15.67 -8.22
N ASN A 144 -10.23 16.49 -7.93
CA ASN A 144 -10.18 17.51 -6.90
C ASN A 144 -10.85 17.17 -5.57
N TYR A 145 -11.28 15.92 -5.41
CA TYR A 145 -12.04 15.46 -4.25
C TYR A 145 -11.42 14.20 -3.65
N ILE A 146 -11.70 13.96 -2.37
CA ILE A 146 -11.42 12.69 -1.67
C ILE A 146 -12.69 12.26 -0.92
N ARG A 147 -12.71 11.03 -0.41
CA ARG A 147 -13.74 10.61 0.55
C ARG A 147 -13.23 10.81 1.97
N ASP A 148 -14.05 11.42 2.82
CA ASP A 148 -13.83 11.47 4.26
C ASP A 148 -14.15 10.14 4.94
N ASN A 149 -13.97 10.07 6.27
CA ASN A 149 -14.19 8.85 7.05
C ASN A 149 -15.66 8.43 7.06
N GLU A 150 -16.59 9.37 6.85
CA GLU A 150 -18.02 9.14 6.69
C GLU A 150 -18.42 8.79 5.24
N GLY A 151 -17.48 8.86 4.30
CA GLY A 151 -17.68 8.55 2.88
C GLY A 151 -18.23 9.70 2.03
N ASN A 152 -18.35 10.91 2.58
CA ASN A 152 -18.73 12.11 1.83
C ASN A 152 -17.58 12.56 0.93
N LEU A 153 -17.93 13.23 -0.18
CA LEU A 153 -16.92 13.86 -1.04
C LEU A 153 -16.53 15.23 -0.48
N VAL A 154 -15.25 15.36 -0.18
CA VAL A 154 -14.65 16.59 0.31
C VAL A 154 -13.73 17.17 -0.75
N GLU A 155 -13.90 18.46 -1.03
CA GLU A 155 -13.05 19.18 -1.98
C GLU A 155 -11.67 19.44 -1.36
N ILE A 156 -10.63 19.24 -2.15
CA ILE A 156 -9.30 19.70 -1.84
C ILE A 156 -9.12 21.08 -2.50
N PRO A 157 -8.96 22.16 -1.72
CA PRO A 157 -8.74 23.50 -2.25
C PRO A 157 -7.51 23.56 -3.18
N SER A 158 -7.53 24.46 -4.17
CA SER A 158 -6.38 24.65 -5.08
C SER A 158 -5.12 25.13 -4.38
N THR A 159 -5.23 25.67 -3.16
CA THR A 159 -4.12 26.12 -2.32
C THR A 159 -3.46 25.00 -1.52
N VAL A 160 -4.09 23.82 -1.44
CA VAL A 160 -3.53 22.66 -0.76
C VAL A 160 -2.75 21.85 -1.77
N HIS A 161 -1.46 21.67 -1.49
CA HIS A 161 -0.55 20.84 -2.27
C HIS A 161 0.04 19.77 -1.36
N THR A 162 0.26 18.58 -1.91
CA THR A 162 0.88 17.48 -1.17
C THR A 162 2.31 17.83 -0.79
N ARG A 163 2.57 17.95 0.51
CA ARG A 163 3.93 18.10 1.05
C ARG A 163 4.55 16.72 1.25
N ILE A 164 5.86 16.64 1.02
CA ILE A 164 6.61 15.39 1.18
C ILE A 164 7.22 15.37 2.58
N GLU A 165 6.75 14.46 3.42
CA GLU A 165 7.28 14.19 4.76
C GLU A 165 8.37 13.13 4.66
N ARG A 166 9.60 13.47 5.06
CA ARG A 166 10.76 12.58 4.93
C ARG A 166 11.16 12.04 6.29
N LYS A 167 11.06 10.71 6.45
CA LYS A 167 11.45 9.97 7.66
C LYS A 167 12.56 8.97 7.34
N ASP A 168 13.21 8.47 8.39
CA ASP A 168 14.29 7.46 8.29
C ASP A 168 13.75 6.06 7.99
#